data_AF-A8WZT6-F1
#
_entry.id   AF-A8WZT6-F1
#
_cell.length_a   1.000
_cell.length_b   1.000
_cell.length_c   1.000
_cell.angle_alpha   90.00
_cell.angle_beta   90.00
_cell.angle_gamma   90.00
#
_symmetry.space_group_name_H-M   'P 1'
#
loop_
_entity.id
_entity.type
_entity.pdbx_description
1 polymer ?
#
loop_
_entity_poly.entity_id
_entity_poly.type
_entity_poly.pdbx_seq_one_letter_code
_entity_poly.pdbx_strand_id
1 'polypeptide(L)'
;MHGLILLLAVITTSALVTMKIEMHDPNGACKKYVEKGLDYLEIKYARILMFENADKKQLSRPARIPKNTIGHSISLAVAPKKQMMLGPIDYRYQEESMKLVENGFLDVDALNSQSFQPNQHISVKNITIYDLKGPGWILDHDFDSCQGFWPRRLIGDHGVYMSVQSKSLGYGWLRMYFDPSGIGEEMVWIV
;
A
#
# COMPACT_ATOMS: atom_id res chain seq x y z
N MET A 1 12.58 20.07 31.83
CA MET A 1 12.17 19.50 30.53
C MET A 1 12.48 18.03 30.55
N HIS A 2 11.50 17.18 30.83
CA HIS A 2 11.66 15.72 30.82
C HIS A 2 10.85 15.18 29.64
N GLY A 3 11.54 14.77 28.58
CA GLY A 3 10.95 14.17 27.39
C GLY A 3 10.62 12.71 27.64
N LEU A 4 9.34 12.36 27.56
CA LEU A 4 8.83 11.00 27.63
C LEU A 4 9.08 10.31 26.28
N ILE A 5 10.02 9.37 26.23
CA ILE A 5 10.18 8.46 25.08
C ILE A 5 9.28 7.25 25.35
N LEU A 6 8.21 7.12 24.57
CA LEU A 6 7.31 5.96 24.62
C LEU A 6 7.87 4.85 23.72
N LEU A 7 8.64 3.94 24.31
CA LEU A 7 9.07 2.69 23.67
C LEU A 7 8.05 1.59 24.03
N LEU A 8 7.04 1.39 23.17
CA LEU A 8 6.16 0.22 23.25
C LEU A 8 6.86 -0.95 22.57
N ALA A 9 7.58 -1.75 23.36
CA ALA A 9 8.07 -3.06 22.95
C ALA A 9 6.95 -4.08 23.14
N VAL A 10 6.19 -4.36 22.07
CA VAL A 10 5.34 -5.56 22.01
C VAL A 10 6.22 -6.70 21.52
N ILE A 11 6.60 -7.61 22.41
CA ILE A 11 7.36 -8.81 22.06
C ILE A 11 6.38 -9.82 21.46
N THR A 12 6.24 -9.81 20.14
CA THR A 12 5.81 -10.99 19.39
C THR A 12 7.05 -11.75 18.95
N THR A 13 7.10 -13.06 19.17
CA THR A 13 8.17 -13.96 18.73
C THR A 13 8.16 -14.13 17.21
N SER A 14 8.39 -13.04 16.48
CA SER A 14 8.69 -13.01 15.07
C SER A 14 10.14 -12.54 14.95
N ALA A 15 10.98 -13.26 14.21
CA ALA A 15 12.31 -12.77 13.85
C ALA A 15 12.21 -11.30 13.39
N LEU A 16 13.14 -10.45 13.83
CA LEU A 16 13.10 -9.03 13.50
C LEU A 16 13.38 -8.87 12.00
N VAL A 17 12.31 -8.74 11.22
CA VAL A 17 12.39 -8.51 9.77
C VAL A 17 12.53 -7.02 9.54
N THR A 18 13.50 -6.63 8.71
CA THR A 18 13.64 -5.23 8.28
C THR A 18 13.11 -5.07 6.87
N MET A 19 12.24 -4.07 6.65
CA MET A 19 11.77 -3.69 5.32
C MET A 19 12.28 -2.29 4.97
N LYS A 20 12.98 -2.18 3.86
CA LYS A 20 13.41 -0.91 3.27
C LYS A 20 12.54 -0.61 2.05
N ILE A 21 11.84 0.50 2.08
CA ILE A 21 11.03 0.99 0.95
C ILE A 21 11.77 2.17 0.31
N GLU A 22 12.16 2.02 -0.94
CA GLU A 22 12.76 3.08 -1.75
C GLU A 22 11.70 3.68 -2.66
N MET A 23 11.54 5.00 -2.59
CA MET A 23 10.61 5.75 -3.44
C MET A 23 11.31 6.23 -4.71
N HIS A 24 10.57 6.41 -5.81
CA HIS A 24 11.09 7.08 -6.99
C HIS A 24 11.45 8.54 -6.71
N ASP A 25 12.50 9.03 -7.37
CA ASP A 25 12.96 10.42 -7.22
C ASP A 25 11.91 11.41 -7.76
N PRO A 26 11.44 12.38 -6.93
CA PRO A 26 10.52 13.42 -7.38
C PRO A 26 11.07 14.32 -8.49
N ASN A 27 12.38 14.34 -8.71
CA ASN A 27 13.03 15.09 -9.79
C ASN A 27 13.45 14.23 -10.99
N GLY A 28 13.21 12.91 -10.94
CA GLY A 28 13.60 11.96 -11.97
C GLY A 28 12.58 11.76 -13.09
N ALA A 29 12.68 10.63 -13.80
CA ALA A 29 11.79 10.27 -14.92
C ALA A 29 10.30 10.19 -14.55
N CYS A 30 9.99 10.01 -13.26
CA CYS A 30 8.63 9.94 -12.73
C CYS A 30 8.10 11.28 -12.20
N LYS A 31 8.86 12.38 -12.34
CA LYS A 31 8.53 13.71 -11.81
C LYS A 31 7.09 14.13 -12.06
N LYS A 32 6.60 13.96 -13.30
CA LYS A 32 5.21 14.30 -13.69
C LYS A 32 4.15 13.75 -12.73
N TYR A 33 4.44 12.63 -12.08
CA TYR A 33 3.49 11.93 -11.22
C TYR A 33 3.82 12.02 -9.73
N VAL A 34 5.10 12.18 -9.37
CA VAL A 34 5.52 12.03 -7.96
C VAL A 34 6.18 13.27 -7.35
N GLU A 35 6.31 14.36 -8.11
CA GLU A 35 6.94 15.61 -7.67
C GLU A 35 6.46 16.09 -6.29
N LYS A 36 5.14 16.04 -6.05
CA LYS A 36 4.51 16.46 -4.80
C LYS A 36 3.97 15.29 -3.98
N GLY A 37 4.21 14.05 -4.41
CA GLY A 37 3.60 12.86 -3.82
C GLY A 37 3.78 12.79 -2.31
N LEU A 38 5.03 12.91 -1.87
CA LEU A 38 5.37 12.86 -0.45
C LEU A 38 4.95 14.10 0.33
N ASP A 39 4.42 15.15 -0.29
CA ASP A 39 3.79 16.28 0.43
C ASP A 39 2.32 16.01 0.77
N TYR A 40 1.67 15.14 -0.01
CA TYR A 40 0.24 14.83 0.08
C TYR A 40 -0.03 13.47 0.72
N LEU A 41 0.86 12.51 0.55
CA LEU A 41 0.69 11.14 1.02
C LEU A 41 1.87 10.70 1.89
N GLU A 42 1.58 9.80 2.82
CA GLU A 42 2.59 9.12 3.63
C GLU A 42 2.22 7.64 3.83
N ILE A 43 3.23 6.77 3.82
CA ILE A 43 3.07 5.37 4.21
C ILE A 43 3.14 5.32 5.74
N LYS A 44 2.02 5.05 6.40
CA LYS A 44 1.94 4.93 7.87
C LYS A 44 2.39 3.56 8.36
N TYR A 45 1.99 2.52 7.64
CA TYR A 45 2.27 1.15 8.01
C TYR A 45 2.63 0.33 6.78
N ALA A 46 3.55 -0.62 6.96
CA ALA A 46 3.88 -1.63 5.97
C ALA A 46 3.89 -3.00 6.67
N ARG A 47 3.33 -4.02 6.02
CA ARG A 47 3.34 -5.40 6.53
C ARG A 47 3.60 -6.39 5.42
N ILE A 48 4.18 -7.53 5.79
CA ILE A 48 4.33 -8.70 4.92
C ILE A 48 3.23 -9.68 5.30
N LEU A 49 2.43 -10.06 4.32
CA LEU A 49 1.39 -11.06 4.43
C LEU A 49 1.94 -12.33 3.80
N MET A 50 2.24 -13.33 4.62
CA MET A 50 2.66 -14.65 4.16
C MET A 50 1.43 -15.53 4.00
N PHE A 51 1.33 -16.25 2.90
CA PHE A 51 0.27 -17.21 2.67
C PHE A 51 0.85 -18.55 2.21
N GLU A 52 0.30 -19.61 2.77
CA GLU A 52 0.53 -20.95 2.25
C GLU A 52 -0.24 -21.08 0.94
N ASN A 53 0.45 -21.46 -0.13
CA ASN A 53 -0.23 -21.76 -1.39
C ASN A 53 -1.18 -22.93 -1.14
N ALA A 54 -2.49 -22.65 -1.15
CA ALA A 54 -3.53 -23.65 -1.00
C ALA A 54 -3.37 -24.75 -2.06
N ASP A 55 -3.67 -25.98 -1.65
CA ASP A 55 -3.51 -27.19 -2.43
C ASP A 55 -4.14 -27.07 -3.85
N LYS A 56 -3.48 -27.68 -4.84
CA LYS A 56 -3.72 -27.59 -6.29
C LYS A 56 -5.13 -27.95 -6.80
N LYS A 57 -6.12 -28.21 -5.94
CA LYS A 57 -7.43 -28.74 -6.32
C LYS A 57 -8.41 -27.71 -6.91
N GLN A 58 -8.15 -26.40 -6.80
CA GLN A 58 -9.05 -25.37 -7.36
C GLN A 58 -8.59 -24.72 -8.67
N LEU A 59 -7.34 -24.93 -9.12
CA LEU A 59 -6.89 -24.43 -10.42
C LEU A 59 -7.03 -25.51 -11.50
N SER A 60 -8.03 -25.34 -12.36
CA SER A 60 -8.38 -26.20 -13.51
C SER A 60 -7.31 -26.27 -14.62
N ARG A 61 -6.04 -25.89 -14.37
CA ARG A 61 -4.94 -26.00 -15.33
C ARG A 61 -3.65 -26.46 -14.65
N PRO A 62 -2.90 -27.42 -15.23
CA PRO A 62 -1.75 -28.04 -14.58
C PRO A 62 -0.52 -27.13 -14.70
N ALA A 63 -0.44 -26.09 -13.87
CA ALA A 63 0.83 -25.40 -13.65
C ALA A 63 1.64 -26.21 -12.61
N ARG A 64 2.81 -26.71 -13.00
CA ARG A 64 3.81 -27.25 -12.06
C ARG A 64 4.34 -26.11 -11.18
N ILE A 65 3.62 -25.80 -10.11
CA ILE A 65 4.16 -25.00 -9.00
C ILE A 65 4.76 -25.99 -7.98
N PRO A 66 6.02 -25.82 -7.56
CA PRO A 66 6.65 -26.68 -6.54
C PRO A 66 5.82 -26.67 -5.25
N LYS A 67 5.57 -27.86 -4.68
CA LYS A 67 5.05 -28.00 -3.30
C LYS A 67 6.02 -27.26 -2.37
N ASN A 68 5.50 -26.45 -1.45
CA ASN A 68 6.22 -25.66 -0.43
C ASN A 68 6.79 -24.30 -0.87
N THR A 69 6.15 -23.61 -1.82
CA THR A 69 6.42 -22.17 -1.98
C THR A 69 5.47 -21.40 -1.06
N ILE A 70 5.97 -20.80 0.02
CA ILE A 70 5.21 -19.78 0.75
C ILE A 70 5.18 -18.55 -0.15
N GLY A 71 3.97 -18.15 -0.57
CA GLY A 71 3.77 -16.90 -1.26
C GLY A 71 3.71 -15.76 -0.26
N HIS A 72 4.05 -14.56 -0.70
CA HIS A 72 3.89 -13.38 0.14
C HIS A 72 3.44 -12.17 -0.68
N SER A 73 2.74 -11.28 0.00
CA SER A 73 2.34 -9.98 -0.49
C SER A 73 2.75 -8.92 0.52
N ILE A 74 3.01 -7.71 0.05
CA ILE A 74 3.31 -6.55 0.87
C ILE A 74 2.05 -5.70 0.93
N SER A 75 1.59 -5.35 2.13
CA SER A 75 0.51 -4.40 2.33
C SER A 75 1.06 -3.06 2.82
N LEU A 76 0.62 -1.96 2.21
CA LEU A 76 0.91 -0.59 2.63
C LEU A 76 -0.37 0.11 3.06
N ALA A 77 -0.37 0.71 4.24
CA ALA A 77 -1.41 1.65 4.65
C ALA A 77 -0.91 3.07 4.40
N VAL A 78 -1.62 3.78 3.55
CA VAL A 78 -1.26 5.12 3.08
C VAL A 78 -2.28 6.11 3.62
N ALA A 79 -1.80 7.17 4.24
CA ALA A 79 -2.64 8.23 4.79
C ALA A 79 -2.43 9.53 4.00
N PRO A 80 -3.45 10.39 3.91
CA PRO A 80 -3.32 11.70 3.33
C PRO A 80 -2.82 12.70 4.38
N LYS A 81 -1.87 13.55 4.00
CA LYS A 81 -1.35 14.66 4.81
C LYS A 81 -2.05 15.98 4.53
N LYS A 82 -2.66 16.10 3.35
CA LYS A 82 -3.39 17.27 2.86
C LYS A 82 -4.64 16.78 2.15
N GLN A 83 -5.63 17.66 2.02
CA GLN A 83 -6.78 17.41 1.18
C GLN A 83 -6.31 17.04 -0.23
N MET A 84 -6.79 15.91 -0.71
CA MET A 84 -6.68 15.47 -2.09
C MET A 84 -8.08 15.53 -2.71
N MET A 85 -8.17 15.44 -4.04
CA MET A 85 -9.48 15.22 -4.65
C MET A 85 -10.11 14.01 -4.00
N LEU A 86 -11.34 14.22 -3.55
CA LEU A 86 -12.21 13.23 -2.98
C LEU A 86 -12.25 11.99 -3.92
N GLY A 87 -11.74 10.87 -3.40
CA GLY A 87 -11.69 9.58 -4.07
C GLY A 87 -12.94 8.77 -3.75
N PRO A 88 -13.06 7.49 -4.16
CA PRO A 88 -14.26 6.69 -3.91
C PRO A 88 -14.67 6.52 -2.44
N ILE A 89 -14.00 7.09 -1.44
CA ILE A 89 -14.51 7.10 -0.06
C ILE A 89 -15.73 8.04 0.10
N ASP A 90 -15.96 8.95 -0.85
CA ASP A 90 -17.05 9.94 -0.81
C ASP A 90 -18.43 9.32 -0.68
N TYR A 91 -18.66 8.16 -1.32
CA TYR A 91 -19.98 7.52 -1.26
C TYR A 91 -20.31 6.99 0.14
N ARG A 92 -19.34 6.94 1.07
CA ARG A 92 -19.53 6.56 2.49
C ARG A 92 -19.21 7.68 3.46
N TYR A 93 -18.90 8.89 2.98
CA TYR A 93 -18.54 9.97 3.88
C TYR A 93 -19.73 10.31 4.80
N GLN A 94 -19.50 10.22 6.12
CA GLN A 94 -20.47 10.59 7.14
C GLN A 94 -19.81 11.57 8.10
N GLU A 95 -20.21 12.83 8.04
CA GLU A 95 -19.54 13.88 8.80
C GLU A 95 -19.62 13.66 10.31
N GLU A 96 -20.74 13.14 10.82
CA GLU A 96 -20.90 12.84 12.25
C GLU A 96 -19.82 11.88 12.79
N SER A 97 -19.35 10.96 11.95
CA SER A 97 -18.35 9.95 12.32
C SER A 97 -16.93 10.38 11.95
N MET A 98 -16.75 11.06 10.82
CA MET A 98 -15.43 11.32 10.22
C MET A 98 -14.91 12.73 10.51
N LYS A 99 -15.79 13.69 10.80
CA LYS A 99 -15.47 15.08 11.21
C LYS A 99 -14.41 15.75 10.32
N LEU A 100 -14.45 15.53 9.00
CA LEU A 100 -13.42 16.03 8.09
C LEU A 100 -13.56 17.53 7.82
N VAL A 101 -14.79 18.08 7.76
CA VAL A 101 -15.01 19.53 7.64
C VAL A 101 -14.80 20.18 8.99
N GLU A 102 -15.36 19.62 10.06
CA GLU A 102 -15.17 20.11 11.44
C GLU A 102 -13.69 20.24 11.81
N ASN A 103 -12.86 19.24 11.44
CA ASN A 103 -11.42 19.27 11.70
C ASN A 103 -10.61 20.07 10.67
N GLY A 104 -11.25 20.75 9.73
CA GLY A 104 -10.59 21.58 8.71
C GLY A 104 -9.74 20.78 7.71
N PHE A 105 -9.97 19.47 7.60
CA PHE A 105 -9.27 18.61 6.63
C PHE A 105 -9.94 18.67 5.25
N LEU A 106 -11.27 18.84 5.21
CA LEU A 106 -12.07 18.91 3.99
C LEU A 106 -12.71 20.29 3.83
N ASP A 107 -12.23 21.06 2.86
CA ASP A 107 -12.82 22.31 2.40
C ASP A 107 -13.82 22.02 1.26
N VAL A 108 -15.12 22.06 1.60
CA VAL A 108 -16.22 21.73 0.70
C VAL A 108 -16.34 22.71 -0.47
N ASP A 109 -16.08 23.99 -0.23
CA ASP A 109 -16.19 25.03 -1.25
C ASP A 109 -15.08 24.89 -2.29
N ALA A 110 -13.88 24.54 -1.84
CA ALA A 110 -12.75 24.30 -2.72
C ALA A 110 -12.93 23.03 -3.58
N LEU A 111 -13.62 21.99 -3.10
CA LEU A 111 -13.76 20.70 -3.81
C LEU A 111 -14.35 20.85 -5.21
N ASN A 112 -15.40 21.66 -5.37
CA ASN A 112 -16.05 21.86 -6.66
C ASN A 112 -15.13 22.47 -7.73
N SER A 113 -14.07 23.15 -7.28
CA SER A 113 -13.06 23.77 -8.14
C SER A 113 -11.80 22.91 -8.33
N GLN A 114 -11.67 21.81 -7.57
CA GLN A 114 -10.49 20.95 -7.68
C GLN A 114 -10.51 20.14 -8.97
N SER A 115 -9.32 19.95 -9.53
CA SER A 115 -9.08 19.13 -10.70
C SER A 115 -8.04 18.07 -10.35
N PHE A 116 -8.09 16.94 -11.06
CA PHE A 116 -7.15 15.85 -10.86
C PHE A 116 -5.70 16.33 -10.99
N GLN A 117 -4.91 16.11 -9.95
CA GLN A 117 -3.50 16.48 -9.89
C GLN A 117 -2.61 15.24 -10.00
N PRO A 118 -2.08 14.93 -11.19
CA PRO A 118 -1.28 13.72 -11.40
C PRO A 118 0.02 13.73 -10.59
N ASN A 119 0.57 14.89 -10.22
CA ASN A 119 1.86 14.99 -9.54
C ASN A 119 1.82 14.76 -8.02
N GLN A 120 0.65 14.41 -7.47
CA GLN A 120 0.45 14.15 -6.03
C GLN A 120 0.52 12.66 -5.67
N HIS A 121 0.94 11.79 -6.58
CA HIS A 121 1.01 10.35 -6.33
C HIS A 121 2.37 9.99 -5.71
N ILE A 122 2.43 8.88 -4.97
CA ILE A 122 3.72 8.27 -4.60
C ILE A 122 3.97 7.02 -5.45
N SER A 123 5.24 6.73 -5.73
CA SER A 123 5.64 5.53 -6.47
C SER A 123 6.78 4.86 -5.72
N VAL A 124 6.58 3.60 -5.36
CA VAL A 124 7.64 2.75 -4.84
C VAL A 124 8.51 2.32 -6.02
N LYS A 125 9.83 2.42 -5.86
CA LYS A 125 10.83 1.95 -6.80
C LYS A 125 11.28 0.54 -6.46
N ASN A 126 11.66 0.31 -5.21
CA ASN A 126 12.11 -1.00 -4.74
C ASN A 126 11.66 -1.24 -3.30
N ILE A 127 11.36 -2.49 -2.96
CA ILE A 127 11.23 -2.92 -1.57
C ILE A 127 12.22 -4.05 -1.32
N THR A 128 13.12 -3.83 -0.36
CA THR A 128 14.06 -4.87 0.11
C THR A 128 13.62 -5.36 1.49
N ILE A 129 13.48 -6.67 1.63
CA ILE A 129 13.13 -7.35 2.88
C ILE A 129 14.34 -8.15 3.33
N TYR A 130 14.78 -7.91 4.57
CA TYR A 130 15.90 -8.58 5.20
C TYR A 130 15.40 -9.55 6.27
N ASP A 131 16.07 -10.68 6.37
CA ASP A 131 15.97 -11.67 7.44
C ASP A 131 14.61 -12.39 7.56
N LEU A 132 13.76 -12.31 6.52
CA LEU A 132 12.43 -12.95 6.51
C LEU A 132 12.48 -14.47 6.73
N LYS A 133 13.50 -15.15 6.20
CA LYS A 133 13.71 -16.61 6.37
C LYS A 133 14.85 -16.95 7.32
N GLY A 134 15.37 -15.97 8.04
CA GLY A 134 16.55 -16.08 8.92
C GLY A 134 17.68 -15.14 8.52
N PRO A 135 18.70 -15.00 9.39
CA PRO A 135 19.76 -14.00 9.25
C PRO A 135 20.51 -14.05 7.91
N GLY A 136 20.69 -12.89 7.28
CA GLY A 136 21.40 -12.72 6.01
C GLY A 136 20.56 -12.98 4.76
N TRP A 137 19.31 -13.41 4.90
CA TRP A 137 18.42 -13.61 3.76
C TRP A 137 17.87 -12.27 3.25
N ILE A 138 18.00 -12.01 1.94
CA ILE A 138 17.56 -10.76 1.30
C ILE A 138 16.58 -11.09 0.19
N LEU A 139 15.48 -10.34 0.14
CA LEU A 139 14.53 -10.39 -0.96
C LEU A 139 14.22 -8.99 -1.47
N ASP A 140 14.42 -8.82 -2.78
CA ASP A 140 14.14 -7.58 -3.49
C ASP A 140 12.88 -7.68 -4.34
N HIS A 141 12.11 -6.59 -4.33
CA HIS A 141 10.92 -6.37 -5.12
C HIS A 141 11.09 -5.10 -5.94
N ASP A 142 11.52 -5.28 -7.20
CA ASP A 142 11.66 -4.17 -8.14
C ASP A 142 10.30 -3.83 -8.76
N PHE A 143 9.84 -2.61 -8.50
CA PHE A 143 8.61 -2.07 -9.09
C PHE A 143 8.87 -1.36 -10.43
N ASP A 144 10.13 -1.35 -10.90
CA ASP A 144 10.56 -0.79 -12.18
C ASP A 144 10.07 0.67 -12.35
N SER A 145 9.95 1.20 -13.56
CA SER A 145 9.49 2.56 -13.81
C SER A 145 8.01 2.76 -13.44
N CYS A 146 7.65 3.96 -12.98
CA CYS A 146 6.25 4.33 -12.74
C CYS A 146 5.33 4.20 -13.98
N GLN A 147 5.90 4.11 -15.18
CA GLN A 147 5.15 4.08 -16.45
C GLN A 147 4.82 2.66 -16.93
N GLY A 148 5.59 1.65 -16.53
CA GLY A 148 5.49 0.30 -17.13
C GLY A 148 4.16 -0.44 -16.83
N PHE A 149 3.52 -0.15 -15.71
CA PHE A 149 2.18 -0.69 -15.39
C PHE A 149 1.27 0.40 -14.82
N TRP A 150 1.17 1.51 -15.55
CA TRP A 150 0.27 2.62 -15.21
C TRP A 150 -1.21 2.16 -15.26
N PRO A 151 -2.07 2.45 -14.25
CA PRO A 151 -1.81 3.22 -13.05
C PRO A 151 -1.36 2.45 -11.81
N ARG A 152 -1.24 1.13 -11.91
CA ARG A 152 -0.99 0.24 -10.78
C ARG A 152 0.38 0.40 -10.12
N ARG A 153 1.35 1.10 -10.73
CA ARG A 153 2.63 1.40 -10.07
C ARG A 153 2.64 2.68 -9.24
N LEU A 154 1.59 3.49 -9.33
CA LEU A 154 1.42 4.61 -8.43
C LEU A 154 0.37 4.33 -7.36
N ILE A 155 0.54 5.03 -6.26
CA ILE A 155 -0.41 5.14 -5.15
C ILE A 155 -0.88 6.59 -5.19
N GLY A 156 -2.09 6.80 -5.67
CA GLY A 156 -2.63 8.14 -5.94
C GLY A 156 -3.49 8.72 -4.83
N ASP A 157 -3.78 7.94 -3.80
CA ASP A 157 -4.71 8.33 -2.73
C ASP A 157 -4.45 7.52 -1.45
N HIS A 158 -5.07 7.91 -0.36
CA HIS A 158 -5.08 7.16 0.88
C HIS A 158 -5.77 5.79 0.76
N GLY A 159 -5.50 4.90 1.70
CA GLY A 159 -6.10 3.57 1.77
C GLY A 159 -5.08 2.46 2.01
N VAL A 160 -5.55 1.22 1.98
CA VAL A 160 -4.71 0.04 2.09
C VAL A 160 -4.43 -0.50 0.69
N TYR A 161 -3.17 -0.74 0.38
CA TYR A 161 -2.70 -1.25 -0.90
C TYR A 161 -2.00 -2.58 -0.69
N MET A 162 -2.25 -3.54 -1.57
CA MET A 162 -1.52 -4.82 -1.61
C MET A 162 -0.66 -4.89 -2.86
N SER A 163 0.55 -5.44 -2.70
CA SER A 163 1.41 -5.75 -3.83
C SER A 163 0.83 -6.94 -4.59
N VAL A 164 0.69 -6.78 -5.90
CA VAL A 164 0.34 -7.85 -6.82
C VAL A 164 1.50 -8.07 -7.78
N GLN A 165 1.79 -9.34 -8.07
CA GLN A 165 2.81 -9.71 -9.05
C GLN A 165 2.13 -10.24 -10.31
N SER A 166 2.37 -9.57 -11.44
CA SER A 166 1.99 -10.07 -12.76
C SER A 166 3.20 -10.67 -13.47
N LYS A 167 3.04 -11.85 -14.07
CA LYS A 167 4.12 -12.49 -14.85
C LYS A 167 4.58 -11.64 -16.03
N SER A 168 3.69 -10.85 -16.64
CA SER A 168 3.98 -10.05 -17.83
C SER A 168 4.28 -8.58 -17.53
N LEU A 169 3.80 -8.05 -16.40
CA LEU A 169 3.82 -6.61 -16.09
C LEU A 169 4.62 -6.26 -14.82
N GLY A 170 5.18 -7.27 -14.14
CA GLY A 170 5.95 -7.10 -12.92
C GLY A 170 5.09 -6.77 -11.70
N TYR A 171 5.68 -6.10 -10.72
CA TYR A 171 4.99 -5.70 -9.50
C TYR A 171 4.14 -4.43 -9.69
N GLY A 172 3.06 -4.36 -8.94
CA GLY A 172 2.19 -3.20 -8.83
C GLY A 172 1.35 -3.25 -7.56
N TRP A 173 0.45 -2.28 -7.43
CA TRP A 173 -0.43 -2.07 -6.30
C TRP A 173 -1.88 -2.29 -6.70
N LEU A 174 -2.60 -2.99 -5.85
CA LEU A 174 -4.05 -3.07 -5.86
C LEU A 174 -4.55 -2.38 -4.60
N ARG A 175 -5.38 -1.35 -4.73
CA ARG A 175 -6.09 -0.76 -3.60
C ARG A 175 -7.11 -1.79 -3.09
N MET A 176 -7.03 -2.10 -1.81
CA MET A 176 -8.04 -2.91 -1.14
C MET A 176 -9.26 -2.03 -0.88
N TYR A 177 -10.40 -2.47 -1.40
CA TYR A 177 -11.70 -1.97 -0.97
C TYR A 177 -12.29 -3.01 -0.02
N PHE A 178 -12.58 -2.59 1.21
CA PHE A 178 -13.29 -3.42 2.17
C PHE A 178 -14.68 -2.82 2.36
N ASP A 179 -15.68 -3.55 1.88
CA ASP A 179 -17.09 -3.27 2.13
C ASP A 179 -17.64 -4.40 3.01
N PRO A 180 -17.65 -4.23 4.35
CA PRO A 180 -18.18 -5.27 5.22
C PRO A 180 -19.69 -5.40 4.96
N SER A 181 -20.15 -6.56 4.49
CA SER A 181 -21.57 -6.93 4.45
C SER A 181 -22.14 -7.39 5.79
N GLY A 182 -21.30 -7.49 6.84
CA GLY A 182 -21.70 -7.95 8.17
C GLY A 182 -20.67 -7.69 9.27
N ILE A 183 -21.13 -7.77 10.53
CA ILE A 183 -20.26 -7.68 11.72
C ILE A 183 -19.42 -8.97 11.81
N GLY A 184 -18.10 -8.83 11.94
CA GLY A 184 -17.19 -9.96 12.08
C GLY A 184 -16.66 -10.52 10.75
N GLU A 185 -16.88 -9.83 9.64
CA GLU A 185 -16.30 -10.23 8.36
C GLU A 185 -14.78 -10.07 8.34
N GLU A 186 -14.12 -11.12 7.87
CA GLU A 186 -12.69 -11.16 7.63
C GLU A 186 -12.40 -11.01 6.13
N MET A 187 -11.26 -10.39 5.81
CA MET A 187 -10.80 -10.30 4.43
C MET A 187 -10.32 -11.68 3.97
N VAL A 188 -11.16 -12.37 3.19
CA VAL A 188 -10.82 -13.66 2.58
C VAL A 188 -10.17 -13.42 1.21
N TRP A 189 -8.95 -13.93 1.02
CA TRP A 189 -8.24 -13.83 -0.26
C TRP A 189 -8.51 -15.10 -1.09
N ILE A 190 -9.15 -14.94 -2.26
CA ILE A 190 -9.36 -16.03 -3.21
C ILE A 190 -8.39 -15.82 -4.38
N VAL A 191 -7.51 -16.80 -4.61
CA VAL A 191 -6.49 -16.81 -5.69
C VAL A 191 -6.98 -17.59 -6.89
#